data_AF-A0A2R3G1U8-F1
#
_entry.id   AF-A0A2R3G1U8-F1
#
_cell.length_a   1.000
_cell.length_b   1.000
_cell.length_c   1.000
_cell.angle_alpha   90.00
_cell.angle_beta   90.00
_cell.angle_gamma   90.00
#
_symmetry.space_group_name_H-M   'P 1'
#
loop_
_entity.id
_entity.type
_entity.pdbx_description
1 polymer ?
#
loop_
_entity_poly.entity_id
_entity_poly.type
_entity_poly.pdbx_seq_one_letter_code
_entity_poly.pdbx_strand_id
1 'polypeptide(L)' 'MNSFQLMAKPTGSICNLDCKYCFYLEKPHLNQRAMTNEVLEAYIKSYIEATPQQQVTFLWQGGEPTLAGLDFYKRAVNF' A
#
# COMPACT_ATOMS: atom_id res chain seq x y z
N MET A 1 -5.36 23.25 5.83
CA MET A 1 -5.18 21.95 5.15
C MET A 1 -6.31 21.05 5.57
N ASN A 2 -6.95 20.36 4.63
CA ASN A 2 -8.07 19.45 4.94
C ASN A 2 -7.54 18.07 5.31
N SER A 3 -8.24 17.38 6.20
CA SER A 3 -8.00 15.98 6.50
C SER A 3 -8.20 15.13 5.24
N PHE A 4 -7.28 14.19 5.00
CA PHE A 4 -7.43 13.18 3.96
C PHE A 4 -6.87 11.85 4.43
N GLN A 5 -7.27 10.77 3.77
CA GLN A 5 -6.78 9.43 4.06
C GLN A 5 -6.32 8.74 2.79
N LEU A 6 -5.15 8.09 2.86
CA LEU A 6 -4.61 7.31 1.76
C LEU A 6 -4.81 5.82 2.00
N MET A 7 -5.03 5.10 0.90
CA MET A 7 -5.08 3.64 0.87
C MET A 7 -3.98 3.13 -0.07
N ALA A 8 -2.91 2.62 0.52
CA ALA A 8 -1.77 2.10 -0.20
C ALA A 8 -2.00 0.65 -0.65
N LYS A 9 -1.47 0.32 -1.83
CA LYS A 9 -1.62 -0.99 -2.48
C LYS A 9 -0.24 -1.59 -2.75
N PRO A 10 0.41 -2.17 -1.73
CA PRO A 10 1.83 -2.52 -1.79
C PRO A 10 2.14 -3.57 -2.87
N THR A 11 1.16 -4.39 -3.25
CA THR A 11 1.30 -5.46 -4.26
C THR A 11 0.42 -5.24 -5.49
N GLY A 12 -0.12 -4.02 -5.69
CA GLY A 12 -0.97 -3.73 -6.84
C GLY A 12 -2.27 -4.53 -6.79
N SER A 13 -2.54 -5.37 -7.79
CA SER A 13 -3.65 -6.35 -7.80
C SER A 13 -3.21 -7.80 -7.69
N ILE A 14 -1.93 -8.05 -7.40
CA ILE A 14 -1.41 -9.40 -7.16
C ILE A 14 -2.11 -9.99 -5.93
N CYS A 15 -2.70 -11.18 -6.08
CA CYS A 15 -3.43 -11.89 -5.05
C CYS A 15 -3.13 -13.38 -5.14
N ASN A 16 -3.22 -14.09 -4.00
CA ASN A 16 -3.10 -15.55 -3.94
C ASN A 16 -4.45 -16.27 -3.97
N LEU A 17 -5.55 -15.53 -4.16
CA LEU A 17 -6.92 -16.04 -4.26
C LEU A 17 -7.56 -15.61 -5.58
N ASP A 18 -8.53 -16.40 -6.05
CA ASP A 18 -9.33 -16.15 -7.25
C ASP A 18 -10.83 -16.05 -6.90
N CYS A 19 -11.18 -15.01 -6.16
CA CYS A 19 -12.55 -14.79 -5.71
C CYS A 19 -13.46 -14.42 -6.89
N LYS A 20 -14.52 -15.20 -7.13
CA LYS A 20 -15.45 -15.02 -8.27
C LYS A 20 -16.10 -13.64 -8.39
N TYR A 21 -16.17 -12.89 -7.30
CA TYR A 21 -16.76 -11.54 -7.24
C TYR A 21 -15.72 -10.42 -7.26
N CYS A 22 -14.42 -10.75 -7.37
CA CYS A 22 -13.33 -9.79 -7.25
C CYS A 22 -12.96 -9.23 -8.62
N PHE A 23 -13.55 -8.07 -8.96
CA PHE A 23 -13.16 -7.29 -10.16
C PHE A 23 -11.69 -6.80 -10.13
N TYR A 24 -11.01 -6.94 -8.99
CA TYR A 24 -9.67 -6.39 -8.82
C TYR A 24 -8.59 -7.22 -9.52
N LEU A 25 -8.83 -8.52 -9.72
CA LEU A 25 -7.92 -9.46 -10.40
C LEU A 25 -7.86 -9.25 -11.91
N GLU A 26 -8.95 -8.74 -12.51
CA GLU A 26 -9.06 -8.50 -13.95
C GLU A 26 -8.20 -7.31 -14.43
N LYS A 27 -7.57 -6.57 -13.52
CA LYS A 27 -6.70 -5.46 -13.89
C LYS A 27 -5.39 -5.99 -14.50
N PRO A 28 -5.01 -5.56 -15.72
CA PRO A 28 -3.83 -6.08 -16.38
C PRO A 28 -2.59 -5.88 -15.49
N HIS A 29 -1.85 -6.96 -15.27
CA HIS A 29 -0.60 -6.97 -14.51
C HIS A 29 0.58 -6.31 -15.24
N LEU A 30 0.33 -5.68 -16.40
CA LEU A 30 1.34 -4.99 -17.19
C LEU A 30 1.99 -3.89 -16.33
N ASN A 31 3.21 -4.18 -15.86
CA ASN A 31 4.03 -3.37 -14.97
C ASN A 31 3.64 -3.33 -13.48
N GLN A 32 2.81 -4.27 -12.97
CA GLN A 32 2.59 -4.38 -11.52
C GLN A 32 3.83 -4.93 -10.84
N ARG A 33 4.60 -4.03 -10.23
CA ARG A 33 5.71 -4.34 -9.33
C ARG A 33 5.25 -4.06 -7.90
N ALA A 34 5.71 -4.89 -6.96
CA ALA A 34 5.60 -4.56 -5.56
C ALA A 34 6.20 -3.16 -5.31
N MET A 35 5.60 -2.41 -4.39
CA MET A 35 6.11 -1.11 -3.95
C MET A 35 7.58 -1.27 -3.53
N THR A 36 8.48 -0.50 -4.15
CA THR A 36 9.91 -0.55 -3.82
C THR A 36 10.16 0.12 -2.47
N ASN A 37 11.34 -0.11 -1.89
CA ASN A 37 11.70 0.51 -0.61
C ASN A 37 11.75 2.04 -0.72
N GLU A 38 12.23 2.57 -1.84
CA GLU A 38 12.33 4.01 -2.10
C GLU A 38 10.93 4.64 -2.16
N VAL A 39 9.97 3.95 -2.81
CA VAL A 39 8.57 4.40 -2.86
C VAL A 39 7.92 4.29 -1.48
N LEU A 40 8.19 3.23 -0.73
CA LEU A 40 7.67 3.06 0.63
C LEU A 40 8.16 4.18 1.55
N GLU A 41 9.45 4.47 1.56
CA GLU A 41 10.03 5.53 2.38
C GLU A 41 9.44 6.91 2.04
N ALA A 42 9.37 7.23 0.74
CA ALA A 42 8.74 8.47 0.28
C ALA A 42 7.25 8.53 0.68
N TYR A 43 6.51 7.42 0.54
CA TYR A 43 5.11 7.34 0.93
C TYR A 43 4.90 7.61 2.43
N ILE A 44 5.68 6.96 3.30
CA ILE A 44 5.57 7.15 4.76
C ILE A 44 5.86 8.61 5.13
N LYS A 45 7.02 9.15 4.70
CA LYS A 45 7.46 10.51 5.06
C LYS A 45 6.50 11.57 4.53
N SER A 46 6.17 11.52 3.24
CA SER A 46 5.27 12.51 2.64
C SER A 46 3.86 12.44 3.21
N TYR A 47 3.37 11.24 3.58
CA TYR A 47 2.04 11.15 4.18
C TYR A 47 2.03 11.74 5.60
N ILE A 48 3.08 11.51 6.40
CA ILE A 48 3.22 12.15 7.72
C ILE A 48 3.29 13.67 7.59
N GLU A 49 4.15 14.18 6.71
CA GLU A 49 4.34 15.63 6.50
C GLU A 49 3.05 16.33 6.01
N ALA A 50 2.27 15.66 5.16
CA ALA A 50 1.05 16.22 4.60
C ALA A 50 -0.17 16.08 5.54
N THR A 51 -0.10 15.23 6.56
CA THR A 51 -1.22 14.96 7.47
C THR A 51 -1.22 15.98 8.63
N PRO A 52 -2.23 16.86 8.74
CA PRO A 52 -2.25 17.87 9.80
C PRO A 52 -2.58 17.31 11.20
N GLN A 53 -3.04 16.06 11.30
CA GLN A 53 -3.38 15.42 12.56
C GLN A 53 -2.14 14.87 13.29
N GLN A 54 -2.23 14.84 14.63
CA GLN A 54 -1.20 14.22 15.49
C GLN A 54 -1.06 12.71 15.26
N GLN A 55 -2.10 12.06 14.73
CA GLN A 55 -2.11 10.64 14.41
C GLN A 55 -2.34 10.43 12.92
N VAL A 56 -1.45 9.66 12.30
CA VAL A 56 -1.56 9.24 10.90
C VAL A 56 -2.00 7.77 10.86
N THR A 57 -3.00 7.46 10.03
CA THR A 57 -3.49 6.09 9.87
C THR A 57 -3.13 5.55 8.49
N PHE A 58 -2.27 4.54 8.45
CA PHE A 58 -1.89 3.86 7.22
C PHE A 58 -2.84 2.71 6.91
N LEU A 59 -3.56 2.80 5.79
CA LEU A 59 -4.42 1.73 5.28
C LEU A 59 -3.69 0.96 4.17
N TRP A 60 -3.54 -0.35 4.36
CA TRP A 60 -2.95 -1.27 3.38
C TRP A 60 -4.07 -2.12 2.74
N GLN A 61 -4.16 -2.10 1.41
CA GLN A 61 -5.18 -2.83 0.65
C GLN A 61 -4.58 -3.38 -0.64
N GLY A 62 -5.43 -3.92 -1.51
CA GLY A 62 -5.09 -4.28 -2.88
C GLY A 62 -4.62 -5.72 -2.97
N GLY A 63 -5.23 -6.46 -3.89
CA GLY A 63 -4.93 -7.85 -4.15
C GLY A 63 -4.91 -8.58 -2.82
N GLU A 64 -3.79 -9.24 -2.55
CA GLU A 64 -3.43 -9.66 -1.21
C GLU A 64 -2.25 -8.80 -0.70
N PRO A 65 -2.49 -7.87 0.23
CA PRO A 65 -1.43 -6.98 0.72
C PRO A 65 -0.34 -7.75 1.47
N THR A 66 -0.66 -8.87 2.14
CA THR A 66 0.34 -9.64 2.88
C THR A 66 1.41 -10.28 1.99
N LEU A 67 1.18 -10.37 0.68
CA LEU A 67 2.20 -10.80 -0.30
C LEU A 67 3.39 -9.82 -0.40
N ALA A 68 3.28 -8.61 0.16
CA ALA A 68 4.43 -7.71 0.31
C ALA A 68 5.51 -8.29 1.24
N GLY A 69 5.15 -9.25 2.08
CA GLY A 69 6.03 -9.93 3.03
C GLY A 69 6.23 -9.14 4.33
N LEU A 70 6.58 -9.85 5.41
CA LEU A 70 6.72 -9.25 6.74
C LEU A 70 7.80 -8.14 6.78
N ASP A 71 8.89 -8.30 6.04
CA ASP A 71 9.98 -7.32 6.05
C ASP A 71 9.60 -5.99 5.40
N PHE A 72 8.62 -5.98 4.49
CA PHE A 72 8.03 -4.73 3.98
C PHE A 72 7.39 -3.93 5.11
N TYR A 73 6.57 -4.58 5.94
CA TYR A 73 5.89 -3.93 7.05
C TYR A 73 6.83 -3.53 8.18
N LYS A 74 7.87 -4.33 8.46
CA LYS A 74 8.94 -3.92 9.38
C LYS A 74 9.64 -2.65 8.91
N ARG A 75 9.94 -2.54 7.61
CA ARG A 75 10.52 -1.31 7.03
C ARG A 75 9.55 -0.14 7.15
N ALA A 76 8.26 -0.35 6.86
CA ALA A 76 7.24 0.70 6.97
C ALA A 76 7.13 1.31 8.38
N VAL A 77 7.32 0.52 9.43
CA VAL A 77 7.32 1.00 10.82
C VAL A 77 8.64 1.68 11.22
N ASN A 78 9.74 1.35 10.53
CA ASN A 78 11.07 1.89 10.83
C ASN A 78 11.38 3.21 10.07
N PHE A 79 10.59 3.54 9.04
CA PHE A 79 10.69 4.82 8.31
C PHE A 79 9.92 5.92 9.03
#